data_AF-A0A0T1WEE6-F1
#
_entry.id   AF-A0A0T1WEE6-F1
#
_cell.length_a   1.000
_cell.length_b   1.000
_cell.length_c   1.000
_cell.angle_alpha   90.00
_cell.angle_beta   90.00
_cell.angle_gamma   90.00
#
_symmetry.space_group_name_H-M   'P 1'
#
loop_
_entity.id
_entity.type
_entity.pdbx_description
1 polymer ?
#
loop_
_entity_poly.entity_id
_entity_poly.type
_entity_poly.pdbx_seq_one_letter_code
_entity_poly.pdbx_strand_id
1 'polypeptide(L)'
;MSTSPYLIATAAAAVTSAVVGGIFYAFSTFVMSGLDSAEPVEAIAAMRGINAEAQANAPFLVMFLGSAVLALVVGVAAAFRLSQPGAGYVLAGAVLALAAFVVTMAFNVPLNDRLDAVDSAGLSVADATREWRAYLGPWTAWNHVRTAAPLLGSVLMLVGLRGR
;
A
#
# COMPACT_ATOMS: atom_id res chain seq x y z
N MET A 1 -32.79 11.34 -8.95
CA MET A 1 -31.83 10.24 -9.21
C MET A 1 -31.34 9.75 -7.85
N SER A 2 -31.79 8.59 -7.38
CA SER A 2 -31.26 8.02 -6.14
C SER A 2 -29.83 7.52 -6.39
N THR A 3 -28.88 7.95 -5.56
CA THR A 3 -27.50 7.49 -5.65
C THR A 3 -27.45 6.01 -5.29
N SER A 4 -27.12 5.15 -6.26
CA SER A 4 -27.01 3.71 -6.05
C SER A 4 -25.96 3.39 -4.98
N PRO A 5 -26.23 2.50 -4.01
CA PRO A 5 -25.23 2.06 -3.02
C PRO A 5 -23.93 1.57 -3.68
N TYR A 6 -24.02 0.94 -4.86
CA TYR A 6 -22.87 0.51 -5.64
C TYR A 6 -22.03 1.70 -6.14
N LEU A 7 -22.65 2.82 -6.53
CA LEU A 7 -21.91 4.05 -6.86
C LEU A 7 -21.04 4.47 -5.69
N ILE A 8 -21.69 4.60 -4.53
CA ILE A 8 -21.07 5.18 -3.33
C ILE A 8 -19.91 4.29 -2.90
N ALA A 9 -20.14 2.97 -2.85
CA ALA A 9 -19.10 2.00 -2.50
C ALA A 9 -17.91 2.04 -3.46
N THR A 10 -18.13 2.04 -4.78
CA THR A 10 -17.04 2.07 -5.76
C THR A 10 -16.28 3.40 -5.73
N ALA A 11 -16.97 4.53 -5.56
CA ALA A 11 -16.32 5.82 -5.42
C ALA A 11 -15.48 5.89 -4.13
N ALA A 12 -16.01 5.39 -3.01
CA ALA A 12 -15.27 5.31 -1.75
C ALA A 12 -14.05 4.38 -1.86
N ALA A 13 -14.19 3.21 -2.50
CA ALA A 13 -13.08 2.29 -2.75
C ALA A 13 -12.00 2.95 -3.62
N ALA A 14 -12.38 3.68 -4.68
CA ALA A 14 -11.44 4.40 -5.52
C ALA A 14 -10.68 5.49 -4.74
N VAL A 15 -11.39 6.32 -3.95
CA VAL A 15 -10.77 7.40 -3.16
C VAL A 15 -9.83 6.84 -2.11
N THR A 16 -10.27 5.84 -1.34
CA THR A 16 -9.42 5.22 -0.30
C THR A 16 -8.21 4.51 -0.91
N SER A 17 -8.35 3.86 -2.07
CA SER A 17 -7.22 3.28 -2.81
C SER A 17 -6.22 4.36 -3.24
N ALA A 18 -6.69 5.52 -3.68
CA ALA A 18 -5.81 6.63 -4.04
C ALA A 18 -5.07 7.20 -2.83
N VAL A 19 -5.73 7.33 -1.68
CA VAL A 19 -5.09 7.74 -0.41
C VAL A 19 -4.00 6.76 -0.01
N VAL A 20 -4.30 5.45 -0.02
CA VAL A 20 -3.33 4.39 0.29
C VAL A 20 -2.15 4.41 -0.68
N GLY A 21 -2.40 4.48 -1.99
CA GLY A 21 -1.37 4.60 -3.00
C GLY A 21 -0.51 5.85 -2.84
N GLY A 22 -1.11 6.99 -2.46
CA GLY A 22 -0.43 8.24 -2.18
C GLY A 22 0.49 8.19 -0.97
N ILE A 23 0.10 7.49 0.11
CA ILE A 23 0.98 7.24 1.26
C ILE A 23 2.23 6.49 0.79
N PHE A 24 2.06 5.41 0.05
CA PHE A 24 3.20 4.64 -0.46
C PHE A 24 4.01 5.40 -1.50
N TYR A 25 3.41 6.31 -2.26
CA TYR A 25 4.11 7.16 -3.22
C TYR A 25 5.17 8.03 -2.54
N ALA A 26 4.88 8.60 -1.36
CA ALA A 26 5.87 9.34 -0.58
C ALA A 26 7.10 8.47 -0.24
N PHE A 27 6.86 7.22 0.17
CA PHE A 27 7.94 6.27 0.44
C PHE A 27 8.75 5.90 -0.81
N SER A 28 8.07 5.70 -1.93
CA SER A 28 8.67 5.41 -3.22
C SER A 28 9.52 6.55 -3.79
N THR A 29 9.24 7.81 -3.41
CA THR A 29 9.84 8.97 -4.08
C THR A 29 10.90 9.69 -3.27
N PHE A 30 10.66 9.90 -1.96
CA PHE A 30 11.59 10.71 -1.16
C PHE A 30 11.84 10.20 0.24
N VAL A 31 10.93 9.45 0.89
CA VAL A 31 11.20 9.01 2.28
C VAL A 31 12.34 8.00 2.32
N MET A 32 12.31 6.95 1.50
CA MET A 32 13.38 5.94 1.50
C MET A 32 14.72 6.52 1.06
N SER A 33 14.71 7.44 0.07
CA SER A 33 15.92 8.15 -0.36
C SER A 33 16.46 9.09 0.71
N GLY A 34 15.59 9.74 1.49
CA GLY A 34 15.99 10.59 2.60
C GLY A 34 16.60 9.77 3.74
N LEU A 35 16.00 8.61 4.06
CA LEU A 35 16.58 7.68 5.03
C LEU A 35 17.96 7.17 4.58
N ASP A 36 18.11 6.85 3.29
CA ASP A 36 19.38 6.38 2.73
C ASP A 36 20.48 7.44 2.71
N SER A 37 20.13 8.73 2.83
CA SER A 37 21.12 9.81 2.98
C SER A 37 21.70 9.95 4.39
N ALA A 38 21.10 9.29 5.38
CA ALA A 38 21.60 9.25 6.76
C ALA A 38 22.62 8.13 6.95
N GLU A 39 23.31 8.14 8.10
CA GLU A 39 24.18 7.01 8.48
C GLU A 39 23.32 5.73 8.64
N PRO A 40 23.79 4.54 8.19
CA PRO A 40 22.96 3.33 8.17
C PRO A 40 22.33 2.94 9.51
N VAL A 41 23.03 3.16 10.63
CA VAL A 41 22.51 2.90 11.98
C VAL A 41 21.31 3.81 12.29
N GLU A 42 21.39 5.09 11.90
CA GLU A 42 20.32 6.06 12.09
C GLU A 42 19.13 5.76 11.17
N ALA A 43 19.39 5.38 9.91
CA ALA A 43 18.37 4.98 8.96
C ALA A 43 17.58 3.75 9.44
N ILE A 44 18.28 2.74 9.95
CA ILE A 44 17.66 1.54 10.55
C ILE A 44 16.81 1.95 11.76
N ALA A 45 17.34 2.72 12.70
CA ALA A 45 16.61 3.14 13.88
C ALA A 45 15.34 3.94 13.54
N ALA A 46 15.46 4.91 12.61
CA ALA A 46 14.33 5.71 12.16
C ALA A 46 13.26 4.86 11.45
N MET A 47 13.67 3.96 10.55
CA MET A 47 12.73 3.10 9.83
C MET A 47 11.99 2.13 10.75
N ARG A 48 12.67 1.58 11.77
CA ARG A 48 12.03 0.76 12.81
C ARG A 48 10.97 1.53 13.59
N GLY A 49 11.29 2.77 13.98
CA GLY A 49 10.31 3.67 14.60
C GLY A 49 9.09 3.93 13.71
N ILE A 50 9.31 4.23 12.42
CA ILE A 50 8.24 4.41 11.43
C ILE A 50 7.37 3.15 11.31
N ASN A 51 8.00 1.97 11.25
CA ASN A 51 7.30 0.68 11.14
C ASN A 51 6.44 0.41 12.39
N ALA A 52 6.99 0.62 13.59
CA ALA A 52 6.28 0.45 14.85
C ALA A 52 5.07 1.39 14.95
N GLU A 53 5.25 2.67 14.60
CA GLU A 53 4.15 3.63 14.55
C GLU A 53 3.09 3.23 13.53
N ALA A 54 3.47 2.81 12.31
CA ALA A 54 2.52 2.35 11.31
C ALA A 54 1.70 1.12 11.80
N GLN A 55 2.29 0.23 12.59
CA GLN A 55 1.61 -0.94 13.16
C GLN A 55 0.69 -0.58 14.34
N ALA A 56 0.96 0.48 15.08
CA ALA A 56 0.16 0.92 16.23
C ALA A 56 -0.87 2.02 15.88
N ASN A 57 -0.73 2.68 14.73
CA ASN A 57 -1.55 3.82 14.36
C ASN A 57 -2.95 3.39 13.88
N ALA A 58 -3.93 3.43 14.78
CA ALA A 58 -5.30 3.05 14.49
C ALA A 58 -5.93 3.80 13.29
N PRO A 59 -5.79 5.13 13.13
CA PRO A 59 -6.28 5.83 11.93
C PRO A 59 -5.72 5.28 10.62
N PHE A 60 -4.42 5.01 10.56
CA PHE A 60 -3.77 4.40 9.40
C PHE A 60 -4.31 2.98 9.15
N LEU A 61 -4.39 2.14 10.17
CA LEU A 61 -4.88 0.76 10.05
C LEU A 61 -6.34 0.71 9.57
N VAL A 62 -7.20 1.58 10.09
CA VAL A 62 -8.60 1.70 9.66
C VAL A 62 -8.67 2.10 8.19
N MET A 63 -7.88 3.09 7.76
CA MET A 63 -7.84 3.51 6.36
C MET A 63 -7.33 2.39 5.44
N PHE A 64 -6.21 1.76 5.81
CA PHE A 64 -5.56 0.75 5.00
C PHE A 64 -6.38 -0.55 4.88
N LEU A 65 -6.81 -1.12 6.01
CA LEU A 65 -7.64 -2.32 6.01
C LEU A 65 -9.04 -2.03 5.48
N GLY A 66 -9.63 -0.88 5.84
CA GLY A 66 -10.93 -0.45 5.34
C GLY A 66 -10.93 -0.29 3.82
N SER A 67 -9.86 0.25 3.23
CA SER A 67 -9.69 0.32 1.78
C SER A 67 -9.67 -1.08 1.14
N ALA A 68 -8.94 -2.03 1.72
CA ALA A 68 -8.90 -3.41 1.23
C ALA A 68 -10.29 -4.09 1.32
N VAL A 69 -11.00 -3.93 2.44
CA VAL A 69 -12.36 -4.47 2.61
C VAL A 69 -13.32 -3.86 1.59
N LEU A 70 -13.28 -2.54 1.39
CA LEU A 70 -14.11 -1.87 0.38
C LEU A 70 -13.79 -2.37 -1.04
N ALA A 71 -12.52 -2.51 -1.39
CA ALA A 71 -12.11 -3.07 -2.68
C ALA A 71 -12.63 -4.50 -2.85
N LEU A 72 -12.55 -5.34 -1.83
CA LEU A 72 -13.10 -6.71 -1.87
C LEU A 72 -14.61 -6.70 -2.11
N VAL A 73 -15.38 -5.93 -1.32
CA VAL A 73 -16.83 -5.85 -1.44
C VAL A 73 -17.24 -5.36 -2.83
N VAL A 74 -16.60 -4.30 -3.33
CA VAL A 74 -16.85 -3.75 -4.66
C VAL A 74 -16.48 -4.73 -5.76
N GLY A 75 -15.34 -5.42 -5.64
CA GLY A 75 -14.91 -6.44 -6.59
C GLY A 75 -15.90 -7.60 -6.67
N VAL A 76 -16.35 -8.13 -5.52
CA VAL A 76 -17.38 -9.18 -5.48
C VAL A 76 -18.68 -8.70 -6.12
N ALA A 77 -19.13 -7.49 -5.79
CA ALA A 77 -20.34 -6.92 -6.38
C ALA A 77 -20.22 -6.73 -7.91
N ALA A 78 -19.04 -6.33 -8.40
CA ALA A 78 -18.77 -6.17 -9.82
C ALA A 78 -18.75 -7.52 -10.56
N ALA A 79 -18.24 -8.59 -9.92
CA ALA A 79 -18.22 -9.93 -10.49
C ALA A 79 -19.64 -10.48 -10.77
N PHE A 80 -20.61 -10.18 -9.89
CA PHE A 80 -22.03 -10.51 -10.12
C PHE A 80 -22.73 -9.60 -11.15
N ARG A 81 -22.05 -8.56 -11.64
CA ARG A 81 -22.58 -7.54 -12.55
C ARG A 81 -21.79 -7.45 -13.86
N LEU A 82 -21.03 -8.48 -14.24
CA LEU A 82 -20.15 -8.44 -15.42
C LEU A 82 -20.87 -8.14 -16.74
N SER A 83 -22.18 -8.40 -16.84
CA SER A 83 -22.99 -8.03 -18.00
C SER A 83 -23.27 -6.52 -18.12
N GLN A 84 -23.06 -5.76 -17.04
CA GLN A 84 -23.25 -4.31 -17.02
C GLN A 84 -22.01 -3.62 -17.60
N PRO A 85 -22.19 -2.55 -18.39
CA PRO A 85 -21.05 -1.81 -18.89
C PRO A 85 -20.25 -1.21 -17.72
N GLY A 86 -18.92 -1.18 -17.87
CA GLY A 86 -18.01 -0.71 -16.82
C GLY A 86 -17.65 -1.72 -15.72
N ALA A 87 -18.42 -2.80 -15.51
CA ALA A 87 -18.21 -3.74 -14.40
C ALA A 87 -16.83 -4.44 -14.45
N GLY A 88 -16.33 -4.75 -15.66
CA GLY A 88 -14.99 -5.32 -15.83
C GLY A 88 -13.87 -4.39 -15.35
N TYR A 89 -13.99 -3.08 -15.60
CA TYR A 89 -13.03 -2.08 -15.11
C TYR A 89 -13.09 -1.96 -13.58
N VAL A 90 -14.29 -1.98 -12.99
CA VAL A 90 -14.44 -1.95 -11.53
C VAL A 90 -13.83 -3.19 -10.88
N LEU A 91 -14.06 -4.38 -11.45
CA LEU A 91 -13.48 -5.62 -10.95
C LEU A 91 -11.94 -5.61 -11.04
N ALA A 92 -11.39 -5.23 -12.19
CA ALA A 92 -9.94 -5.12 -12.36
C ALA A 92 -9.34 -4.09 -11.40
N GLY A 93 -10.01 -2.95 -11.21
CA GLY A 93 -9.57 -1.93 -10.28
C GLY A 93 -9.57 -2.37 -8.83
N ALA A 94 -10.62 -3.10 -8.42
CA ALA A 94 -10.70 -3.71 -7.09
C ALA A 94 -9.58 -4.73 -6.84
N VAL A 95 -9.25 -5.58 -7.82
CA VAL A 95 -8.15 -6.55 -7.72
C VAL A 95 -6.81 -5.83 -7.56
N LEU A 96 -6.55 -4.78 -8.33
CA LEU A 96 -5.33 -3.99 -8.20
C LEU A 96 -5.24 -3.25 -6.85
N ALA A 97 -6.36 -2.75 -6.34
CA ALA A 97 -6.40 -2.14 -5.00
C ALA A 97 -6.07 -3.16 -3.90
N LEU A 98 -6.60 -4.39 -3.99
CA LEU A 98 -6.27 -5.47 -3.05
C LEU A 98 -4.80 -5.90 -3.10
N ALA A 99 -4.14 -5.74 -4.25
CA ALA A 99 -2.72 -6.09 -4.38
C ALA A 99 -1.84 -5.32 -3.39
N ALA A 100 -2.18 -4.07 -3.04
CA ALA A 100 -1.42 -3.31 -2.04
C ALA A 100 -1.44 -3.98 -0.65
N PHE A 101 -2.59 -4.53 -0.24
CA PHE A 101 -2.72 -5.27 1.01
C PHE A 101 -1.90 -6.56 0.96
N VAL A 102 -2.06 -7.35 -0.11
CA VAL A 102 -1.35 -8.62 -0.29
C VAL A 102 0.17 -8.40 -0.29
N VAL A 103 0.67 -7.42 -1.04
CA VAL A 103 2.11 -7.11 -1.10
C VAL A 103 2.63 -6.64 0.27
N THR A 104 1.83 -5.86 1.00
CA THR A 104 2.21 -5.44 2.35
C THR A 104 2.41 -6.63 3.28
N MET A 105 1.46 -7.57 3.32
CA MET A 105 1.54 -8.74 4.19
C MET A 105 2.61 -9.74 3.74
N ALA A 106 2.76 -9.95 2.43
CA ALA A 106 3.64 -10.98 1.89
C ALA A 106 5.11 -10.57 1.78
N PHE A 107 5.40 -9.26 1.63
CA PHE A 107 6.77 -8.77 1.39
C PHE A 107 7.19 -7.71 2.40
N ASN A 108 6.44 -6.61 2.52
CA ASN A 108 6.91 -5.48 3.34
C ASN A 108 6.89 -5.78 4.84
N VAL A 109 5.86 -6.43 5.38
CA VAL A 109 5.82 -6.83 6.79
C VAL A 109 6.97 -7.80 7.11
N PRO A 110 7.21 -8.89 6.35
CA PRO A 110 8.37 -9.75 6.59
C PRO A 110 9.73 -9.03 6.52
N LEU A 111 9.87 -8.05 5.63
CA LEU A 111 11.09 -7.22 5.57
C LEU A 111 11.21 -6.32 6.81
N ASN A 112 10.11 -5.74 7.27
CA ASN A 112 10.05 -4.93 8.49
C ASN A 112 10.44 -5.76 9.72
N ASP A 113 9.86 -6.96 9.87
CA ASP A 113 10.12 -7.86 10.99
C ASP A 113 11.60 -8.29 11.04
N ARG A 114 12.22 -8.52 9.88
CA ARG A 114 13.66 -8.79 9.79
C ARG A 114 14.50 -7.60 10.22
N LEU A 115 14.14 -6.40 9.80
CA LEU A 115 14.84 -5.18 10.20
C LEU A 115 14.70 -4.92 11.71
N ASP A 116 13.54 -5.22 12.29
CA ASP A 116 13.31 -5.09 13.73
C ASP A 116 14.09 -6.10 14.57
N ALA A 117 14.38 -7.28 14.01
CA ALA A 117 15.20 -8.29 14.66
C ALA A 117 16.70 -7.93 14.69
N VAL A 118 17.14 -6.91 13.95
CA VAL A 118 18.53 -6.45 13.97
C VAL A 118 18.83 -5.78 15.32
N ASP A 119 19.81 -6.31 16.06
CA ASP A 119 20.32 -5.64 17.25
C ASP A 119 21.20 -4.46 16.83
N SER A 120 20.66 -3.25 16.88
CA SER A 120 21.41 -2.05 16.54
C SER A 120 22.45 -1.65 17.59
N ALA A 121 22.37 -2.20 18.81
CA ALA A 121 23.32 -1.90 19.87
C ALA A 121 24.62 -2.70 19.64
N GLY A 122 25.61 -2.05 19.03
CA GLY A 122 26.93 -2.64 18.81
C GLY A 122 27.18 -3.13 17.38
N LEU A 123 26.31 -2.82 16.42
CA LEU A 123 26.63 -3.02 15.01
C LEU A 123 27.87 -2.21 14.61
N SER A 124 28.79 -2.88 13.92
CA SER A 124 29.80 -2.15 13.16
C SER A 124 29.14 -1.37 12.03
N VAL A 125 29.77 -0.29 11.58
CA VAL A 125 29.30 0.50 10.42
C VAL A 125 29.15 -0.38 9.17
N ALA A 126 30.06 -1.36 8.99
CA ALA A 126 30.02 -2.28 7.87
C ALA A 126 28.80 -3.22 7.92
N ASP A 127 28.47 -3.74 9.10
CA ASP A 127 27.30 -4.60 9.28
C ASP A 127 26.00 -3.82 9.11
N ALA A 128 25.90 -2.63 9.71
CA ALA A 128 24.74 -1.76 9.54
C ALA A 128 24.51 -1.40 8.06
N THR A 129 25.58 -1.12 7.31
CA THR A 129 25.49 -0.86 5.86
C THR A 129 24.94 -2.07 5.10
N ARG A 130 25.37 -3.28 5.47
CA ARG A 130 24.90 -4.52 4.83
C ARG A 130 23.42 -4.76 5.10
N GLU A 131 22.99 -4.67 6.36
CA GLU A 131 21.58 -4.87 6.74
C GLU A 131 20.68 -3.81 6.08
N TRP A 132 21.09 -2.55 6.10
CA TRP A 132 20.32 -1.47 5.47
C TRP A 132 20.16 -1.70 3.96
N ARG A 133 21.22 -2.08 3.24
CA ARG A 133 21.12 -2.37 1.79
C ARG A 133 20.25 -3.59 1.48
N ALA A 134 20.31 -4.62 2.33
CA ALA A 134 19.47 -5.82 2.19
C ALA A 134 17.97 -5.51 2.39
N TYR A 135 17.67 -4.47 3.17
CA TYR A 135 16.30 -3.99 3.40
C TYR A 135 15.85 -2.99 2.33
N LEU A 136 16.61 -1.90 2.12
CA LEU A 136 16.22 -0.73 1.32
C LEU A 136 15.77 -1.10 -0.10
N GLY A 137 16.59 -1.86 -0.83
CA GLY A 137 16.32 -2.20 -2.23
C GLY A 137 15.03 -3.01 -2.40
N PRO A 138 14.94 -4.22 -1.81
CA PRO A 138 13.74 -5.05 -1.89
C PRO A 138 12.49 -4.37 -1.33
N TRP A 139 12.61 -3.67 -0.20
CA TRP A 139 11.46 -2.99 0.41
C TRP A 139 10.91 -1.90 -0.50
N THR A 140 11.78 -1.08 -1.09
CA THR A 140 11.40 0.01 -2.01
C THR A 140 10.79 -0.54 -3.29
N ALA A 141 11.36 -1.61 -3.86
CA ALA A 141 10.81 -2.26 -5.05
C ALA A 141 9.37 -2.75 -4.83
N TRP A 142 9.10 -3.45 -3.72
CA TRP A 142 7.73 -3.86 -3.39
C TRP A 142 6.83 -2.68 -3.03
N ASN A 143 7.38 -1.63 -2.45
CA ASN A 143 6.64 -0.40 -2.19
C ASN A 143 6.17 0.29 -3.47
N HIS A 144 6.94 0.26 -4.56
CA HIS A 144 6.48 0.75 -5.86
C HIS A 144 5.24 0.00 -6.36
N VAL A 145 5.15 -1.32 -6.12
CA VAL A 145 3.94 -2.09 -6.43
C VAL A 145 2.76 -1.62 -5.57
N ARG A 146 2.99 -1.41 -4.25
CA ARG A 146 1.99 -0.85 -3.34
C ARG A 146 1.56 0.58 -3.71
N THR A 147 2.40 1.33 -4.41
CA THR A 147 2.05 2.64 -4.96
C THR A 147 1.21 2.51 -6.23
N ALA A 148 1.75 1.83 -7.26
CA ALA A 148 1.18 1.83 -8.59
C ALA A 148 -0.15 1.07 -8.65
N ALA A 149 -0.24 -0.09 -8.01
CA ALA A 149 -1.42 -0.95 -8.11
C ALA A 149 -2.71 -0.26 -7.60
N PRO A 150 -2.80 0.29 -6.37
CA PRO A 150 -4.03 0.93 -5.92
C PRO A 150 -4.32 2.27 -6.60
N LEU A 151 -3.30 2.98 -7.12
CA LEU A 151 -3.52 4.19 -7.94
C LEU A 151 -4.16 3.83 -9.29
N LEU A 152 -3.61 2.84 -10.00
CA LEU A 152 -4.22 2.32 -11.23
C LEU A 152 -5.61 1.74 -10.94
N GLY A 153 -5.76 1.03 -9.82
CA GLY A 153 -7.02 0.47 -9.38
C GLY A 153 -8.10 1.53 -9.16
N SER A 154 -7.73 2.65 -8.53
CA SER A 154 -8.58 3.82 -8.36
C SER A 154 -9.05 4.38 -9.71
N VAL A 155 -8.13 4.59 -10.65
CA VAL A 155 -8.46 5.08 -12.00
C VAL A 155 -9.44 4.15 -12.71
N LEU A 156 -9.20 2.84 -12.70
CA LEU A 156 -10.07 1.85 -13.34
C LEU A 156 -11.48 1.84 -12.72
N MET A 157 -11.58 1.93 -11.39
CA MET A 157 -12.86 2.02 -10.70
C MET A 157 -13.64 3.28 -11.12
N LEU A 158 -12.97 4.44 -11.22
CA LEU A 158 -13.61 5.68 -11.67
C LEU A 158 -14.02 5.63 -13.14
N VAL A 159 -13.21 5.04 -14.02
CA VAL A 159 -13.56 4.81 -15.43
C VAL A 159 -14.76 3.88 -15.54
N GLY A 160 -14.79 2.81 -14.77
CA GLY A 160 -15.91 1.86 -14.72
C GLY A 160 -17.23 2.52 -14.31
N LEU A 161 -17.20 3.56 -13.47
CA LEU A 161 -18.39 4.32 -13.11
C LEU A 161 -18.93 5.23 -14.22
N ARG A 162 -18.15 5.53 -15.26
CA ARG A 162 -18.61 6.33 -16.41
C ARG A 162 -19.45 5.52 -17.40
N GLY A 163 -19.25 4.19 -17.45
CA GLY A 163 -19.96 3.29 -18.36
C GLY A 163 -21.33 2.84 -17.85
N ARG A 164 -22.06 3.67 -17.12
CA ARG A 164 -23.40 3.31 -16.62
C ARG A 164 -24.48 3.37 -17.68
#